data_AF-A0A7C7EF22-F1
#
_entry.id   AF-A0A7C7EF22-F1
#
_cell.length_a   1.000
_cell.length_b   1.000
_cell.length_c   1.000
_cell.angle_alpha   90.00
_cell.angle_beta   90.00
_cell.angle_gamma   90.00
#
_symmetry.space_group_name_H-M   'P 1'
#
loop_
_entity.id
_entity.type
_entity.pdbx_description
1 polymer ?
#
loop_
_entity_poly.entity_id
_entity_poly.type
_entity_poly.pdbx_seq_one_letter_code
_entity_poly.pdbx_strand_id
1 'polypeptide(L)' 'MKKILMFTMQGCPHCANARRYMDELFETNPEYRKLEIEIIDETKHPDIANSYDYYFVPTYYL' A
#
# COMPACT_ATOMS: atom_id res chain seq x y z
N MET A 1 -6.21 0.97 -16.13
CA MET A 1 -6.46 0.08 -14.97
C MET A 1 -6.79 0.96 -13.78
N LYS A 2 -7.48 0.46 -12.75
CA LYS A 2 -7.69 1.25 -11.53
C LYS A 2 -6.37 1.30 -10.75
N LYS A 3 -6.00 2.49 -10.29
CA LYS A 3 -4.85 2.72 -9.43
C LYS A 3 -5.19 2.23 -8.03
N ILE A 4 -4.33 1.44 -7.42
CA ILE A 4 -4.47 0.95 -6.05
C ILE A 4 -3.56 1.82 -5.19
N LEU A 5 -4.09 2.33 -4.08
CA LEU A 5 -3.29 3.02 -3.08
C LEU A 5 -3.00 2.08 -1.92
N MET A 6 -1.77 2.11 -1.41
CA MET A 6 -1.38 1.41 -0.18
C MET A 6 -0.93 2.44 0.84
N PHE A 7 -1.75 2.69 1.86
CA PHE A 7 -1.40 3.55 2.98
C PHE A 7 -0.53 2.78 3.97
N THR A 8 0.56 3.41 4.37
CA THR A 8 1.57 2.87 5.29
C THR A 8 2.05 3.94 6.26
N MET A 9 2.77 3.53 7.29
CA MET A 9 3.46 4.42 8.22
C MET A 9 4.90 3.96 8.42
N GLN A 10 5.83 4.91 8.49
CA GLN A 10 7.22 4.61 8.83
C GLN A 10 7.31 3.89 10.19
N GLY A 11 8.10 2.81 10.25
CA GLY A 11 8.28 2.03 11.47
C GLY A 11 7.16 1.02 11.77
N CYS A 12 6.10 0.94 10.96
CA CYS A 12 5.06 -0.07 11.16
C CYS A 12 5.51 -1.48 10.72
N PRO A 13 5.60 -2.47 11.64
CA PRO A 13 6.02 -3.83 11.30
C PRO A 13 5.01 -4.55 10.40
N HIS A 14 3.72 -4.26 10.55
CA HIS A 14 2.67 -4.83 9.70
C HIS A 14 2.77 -4.32 8.26
N CYS A 15 3.16 -3.07 8.05
CA CYS A 15 3.41 -2.52 6.72
C CYS A 15 4.61 -3.20 6.04
N ALA A 16 5.65 -3.55 6.80
CA ALA A 16 6.79 -4.31 6.27
C ALA A 16 6.35 -5.72 5.82
N ASN A 17 5.53 -6.41 6.63
CA ASN A 17 4.97 -7.70 6.25
C ASN A 17 4.08 -7.61 5.00
N ALA A 18 3.23 -6.58 4.90
CA ALA A 18 2.37 -6.40 3.73
C ALA A 18 3.17 -6.21 2.44
N ARG A 19 4.30 -5.48 2.48
CA ARG A 19 5.21 -5.37 1.34
C ARG A 19 5.84 -6.71 0.98
N ARG A 20 6.32 -7.47 1.97
CA ARG A 20 6.89 -8.81 1.71
C ARG A 20 5.87 -9.73 1.04
N TYR A 21 4.63 -9.77 1.52
CA TYR A 21 3.58 -10.59 0.92
C TYR A 21 3.23 -10.13 -0.50
N MET A 22 3.25 -8.83 -0.76
CA MET A 22 3.04 -8.28 -2.09
C MET A 22 4.17 -8.70 -3.05
N ASP A 23 5.44 -8.67 -2.59
CA ASP A 23 6.59 -9.12 -3.38
C ASP A 23 6.50 -10.62 -3.69
N GLU A 24 6.18 -11.47 -2.71
CA GLU A 24 5.94 -12.91 -2.90
C GLU A 24 4.81 -13.18 -3.90
N LEU A 25 3.75 -12.38 -3.86
CA LEU A 25 2.63 -12.48 -4.80
C LEU A 25 3.07 -12.12 -6.23
N PHE A 26 3.92 -11.11 -6.39
CA PHE A 26 4.48 -10.70 -7.68
C PHE A 26 5.52 -11.65 -8.25
N GLU A 27 6.22 -12.41 -7.41
CA GLU A 27 7.13 -13.48 -7.83
C GLU A 27 6.36 -14.70 -8.33
N THR A 28 5.31 -15.10 -7.60
CA THR A 28 4.48 -16.25 -7.95
C THR A 28 3.52 -15.99 -9.10
N ASN A 29 3.07 -14.74 -9.27
CA ASN A 29 2.12 -14.32 -10.30
C ASN A 29 2.63 -13.05 -11.00
N PRO A 30 3.56 -13.18 -11.98
CA PRO A 30 4.19 -12.04 -12.64
C PRO A 30 3.19 -11.07 -13.30
N GLU A 31 2.00 -11.53 -13.68
CA GLU A 31 0.96 -10.69 -14.26
C GLU A 31 0.47 -9.59 -13.32
N TYR A 32 0.65 -9.72 -12.00
CA TYR A 32 0.26 -8.68 -11.04
C TYR A 32 1.24 -7.51 -10.99
N ARG A 33 2.44 -7.64 -11.56
CA ARG A 33 3.38 -6.52 -11.70
C ARG A 33 2.85 -5.39 -12.60
N LYS A 34 1.80 -5.65 -13.38
CA LYS A 34 1.10 -4.63 -14.18
C LYS A 34 0.13 -3.77 -13.38
N LEU A 35 -0.16 -4.14 -12.12
CA LEU A 35 -1.01 -3.35 -11.24
C LEU A 35 -0.29 -2.05 -10.89
N GLU A 36 -0.99 -0.93 -11.03
CA GLU A 36 -0.49 0.37 -10.62
C GLU A 36 -0.76 0.54 -9.12
N ILE A 37 0.23 0.19 -8.29
CA ILE A 37 0.16 0.33 -6.83
C ILE A 37 1.05 1.50 -6.41
N GLU A 38 0.44 2.52 -5.79
CA GLU A 38 1.16 3.63 -5.19
C GLU A 38 1.19 3.47 -3.67
N ILE A 39 2.39 3.50 -3.09
CA ILE A 39 2.58 3.40 -1.65
C ILE A 39 2.70 4.80 -1.06
N ILE A 40 1.79 5.15 -0.16
CA ILE A 40 1.74 6.46 0.49
C ILE A 40 2.08 6.27 1.97
N ASP A 41 3.04 7.06 2.46
CA ASP A 41 3.33 7.15 3.90
C ASP A 41 2.47 8.26 4.49
N GLU A 42 1.49 7.89 5.32
CA GLU A 42 0.51 8.82 5.88
C GLU A 42 1.14 9.86 6.80
N THR A 43 2.30 9.54 7.40
CA THR A 43 3.02 10.48 8.28
C THR A 43 3.77 11.54 7.49
N LYS A 44 4.11 11.25 6.23
CA LYS A 44 4.79 12.19 5.32
C LYS A 44 3.81 12.98 4.45
N HIS A 45 2.67 12.37 4.12
CA HIS A 45 1.63 12.95 3.26
C HIS A 45 0.26 12.95 3.96
N PRO A 46 0.12 13.66 5.10
CA PRO A 46 -1.14 13.71 5.83
C PRO A 46 -2.25 14.39 5.02
N ASP A 47 -1.91 15.33 4.13
CA ASP A 47 -2.84 15.98 3.21
C ASP A 47 -3.53 14.98 2.27
N ILE A 48 -2.77 13.98 1.79
CA ILE A 48 -3.30 12.92 0.95
C ILE A 48 -4.08 11.92 1.81
N ALA A 49 -3.48 11.43 2.90
CA ALA A 49 -4.08 10.42 3.78
C ALA A 49 -5.45 10.84 4.34
N ASN A 50 -5.57 12.09 4.81
CA ASN A 50 -6.80 12.62 5.38
C ASN A 50 -7.96 12.78 4.38
N SER A 51 -7.70 12.62 3.06
CA SER A 51 -8.74 12.64 2.04
C SER A 51 -9.43 11.28 1.84
N TYR A 52 -8.95 10.22 2.50
CA TYR A 52 -9.48 8.86 2.40
C TYR A 52 -10.05 8.38 3.73
N ASP A 53 -11.10 7.58 3.65
CA ASP A 53 -11.77 7.01 4.82
C ASP A 53 -11.16 5.65 5.18
N TYR A 54 -10.08 5.66 5.96
CA TYR A 54 -9.47 4.48 6.55
C TYR A 54 -8.92 4.81 7.95
N TYR A 55 -8.76 3.78 8.80
CA TYR A 55 -8.41 3.99 10.21
C TYR A 55 -7.07 3.36 10.64
N PHE A 56 -6.59 2.33 9.94
CA PHE A 56 -5.34 1.64 10.28
C PHE A 56 -4.47 1.41 9.06
N VAL A 57 -3.16 1.31 9.28
CA VAL A 57 -2.18 0.87 8.28
C VAL A 57 -1.58 -0.50 8.63
N PRO A 58 -1.23 -1.34 7.64
CA PRO A 58 -1.35 -1.11 6.20
C PRO A 58 -2.80 -1.24 5.70
N THR A 59 -3.20 -0.38 4.76
CA THR A 59 -4.51 -0.44 4.08
C THR A 59 -4.34 -0.29 2.58
N TYR A 60 -4.98 -1.18 1.81
CA TYR A 60 -5.13 -1.05 0.36
C TYR A 60 -6.49 -0.41 0.03
N TYR A 61 -6.50 0.59 -0.86
CA TYR A 61 -7.66 1.40 -1.21
C TYR A 61 -7.85 1.44 -2.74
N LEU A 62 -9.10 1.41 -3.22
CA LEU A 62 -9.50 1.25 -4.64
C LEU A 62 -10.68 2.14 -5.03
#